data_AF-A0A2E2CZK5-F1
#
_entry.id   AF-A0A2E2CZK5-F1
#
_cell.length_a   1.000
_cell.length_b   1.000
_cell.length_c   1.000
_cell.angle_alpha   90.00
_cell.angle_beta   90.00
_cell.angle_gamma   90.00
#
_symmetry.space_group_name_H-M   'P 1'
#
loop_
_entity.id
_entity.type
_entity.pdbx_description
1 polymer ?
#
loop_
_entity_poly.entity_id
_entity_poly.type
_entity_poly.pdbx_seq_one_letter_code
_entity_poly.pdbx_strand_id
1 'polypeptide(L)'
;MTPVTESRTQTHPAPIIVAALYKFMALPNFDALRQPILQACQSVDVCGTLLLAPEGINGTIAGSRAGIDAALNSIRELLNCTDLEHKESHAVETPFYRMKVKLKKEIVTMGVPGIDPTQTVGTYVAPEDWNTLISDPDVIVIDTRNDYEVGIGTFQGAIDPKTETFRDFPSWFASQPDLRPDALAGKKVA
;
A
#
# COMPACT_ATOMS: atom_id res chain seq x y z
N MET A 1 -21.82 20.79 -55.04
CA MET A 1 -21.42 21.12 -53.66
C MET A 1 -21.82 19.95 -52.78
N THR A 2 -20.88 19.06 -52.49
CA THR A 2 -21.08 17.90 -51.61
C THR A 2 -20.65 18.32 -50.20
N PRO A 3 -21.44 18.06 -49.14
CA PRO A 3 -21.03 18.45 -47.80
C PRO A 3 -19.89 17.56 -47.32
N VAL A 4 -18.88 18.19 -46.73
CA VAL A 4 -17.77 17.51 -46.04
C VAL A 4 -18.30 17.05 -44.69
N THR A 5 -18.30 15.73 -44.47
CA THR A 5 -18.61 15.14 -43.16
C THR A 5 -17.44 15.41 -42.22
N GLU A 6 -17.61 16.32 -41.26
CA GLU A 6 -16.67 16.51 -40.16
C GLU A 6 -16.65 15.25 -39.29
N SER A 7 -15.52 14.53 -39.33
CA SER A 7 -15.22 13.46 -38.38
C SER A 7 -14.99 14.06 -37.00
N ARG A 8 -15.92 13.82 -36.07
CA ARG A 8 -15.73 14.14 -34.65
C ARG A 8 -14.69 13.19 -34.07
N THR A 9 -13.48 13.69 -33.84
CA THR A 9 -12.46 13.01 -33.03
C THR A 9 -13.02 12.85 -31.61
N GLN A 10 -13.42 11.64 -31.23
CA GLN A 10 -13.75 11.32 -29.84
C GLN A 10 -12.45 11.35 -29.02
N THR A 11 -12.22 12.44 -28.29
CA THR A 11 -11.13 12.49 -27.30
C THR A 11 -11.53 11.64 -26.10
N HIS A 12 -11.00 10.43 -25.99
CA HIS A 12 -11.03 9.72 -24.72
C HIS A 12 -10.25 10.55 -23.69
N PRO A 13 -10.81 10.80 -22.50
CA PRO A 13 -10.07 11.48 -21.44
C PRO A 13 -8.79 10.69 -21.16
N ALA A 14 -7.67 11.40 -21.00
CA ALA A 14 -6.41 10.77 -20.64
C ALA A 14 -6.58 9.98 -19.32
N PRO A 15 -5.99 8.78 -19.20
CA PRO A 15 -6.22 7.93 -18.04
C PRO A 15 -5.72 8.60 -16.76
N ILE A 16 -6.50 8.49 -15.68
CA ILE A 16 -6.08 8.88 -14.34
C ILE A 16 -5.04 7.88 -13.86
N ILE A 17 -3.91 8.38 -13.36
CA ILE A 17 -2.88 7.56 -12.73
C ILE A 17 -3.22 7.44 -11.24
N VAL A 18 -3.20 6.22 -10.72
CA VAL A 18 -3.33 5.92 -9.29
C VAL A 18 -1.99 5.37 -8.81
N ALA A 19 -1.33 6.06 -7.90
CA ALA A 19 -0.06 5.65 -7.31
C ALA A 19 -0.28 5.21 -5.86
N ALA A 20 0.02 3.94 -5.57
CA ALA A 20 0.11 3.40 -4.22
C ALA A 20 1.57 3.39 -3.77
N LEU A 21 1.84 3.89 -2.58
CA LEU A 21 3.19 4.00 -2.03
C LEU A 21 3.18 3.66 -0.55
N TYR A 22 4.26 3.04 -0.09
CA TYR A 22 4.53 2.93 1.34
C TYR A 22 6.03 2.83 1.54
N LYS A 23 6.49 3.27 2.72
CA LYS A 23 7.85 3.04 3.16
C LYS A 23 7.94 3.11 4.66
N PHE A 24 8.54 2.08 5.25
CA PHE A 24 8.99 2.13 6.63
C PHE A 24 10.34 2.87 6.69
N MET A 25 10.36 4.00 7.37
CA MET A 25 11.55 4.79 7.63
C MET A 25 11.31 5.69 8.84
N ALA A 26 12.34 5.95 9.64
CA ALA A 26 12.22 6.86 10.76
C ALA A 26 11.88 8.28 10.29
N LEU A 27 10.71 8.78 10.70
CA LEU A 27 10.23 10.14 10.44
C LEU A 27 9.93 10.85 11.77
N PRO A 28 10.95 11.23 12.57
CA PRO A 28 10.74 11.81 13.89
C PRO A 28 9.94 13.13 13.88
N ASN A 29 9.99 13.88 12.77
CA ASN A 29 9.29 15.17 12.59
C ASN A 29 8.12 15.07 11.58
N PHE A 30 7.49 13.90 11.47
CA PHE A 30 6.44 13.62 10.49
C PHE A 30 5.23 14.58 10.57
N ASP A 31 4.95 15.13 11.75
CA ASP A 31 3.85 16.07 11.99
C ASP A 31 4.04 17.38 11.22
N ALA A 32 5.29 17.87 11.17
CA ALA A 32 5.65 19.08 10.43
C ALA A 32 5.53 18.89 8.91
N LEU A 33 5.65 17.65 8.41
CA LEU A 33 5.59 17.31 6.98
C LEU A 33 4.14 17.28 6.44
N ARG A 34 3.14 17.22 7.32
CA ARG A 34 1.72 17.11 6.92
C ARG A 34 1.28 18.21 5.96
N GLN A 35 1.53 19.46 6.33
CA GLN A 35 1.04 20.62 5.58
C GLN A 35 1.82 20.82 4.26
N PRO A 36 3.17 20.75 4.25
CA PRO A 36 3.93 20.78 3.00
C PRO A 36 3.52 19.70 2.00
N ILE A 37 3.37 18.45 2.45
CA ILE A 37 2.96 17.34 1.57
C ILE A 37 1.55 17.57 1.03
N LEU A 38 0.62 18.00 1.88
CA LEU A 38 -0.75 18.30 1.45
C LEU A 38 -0.76 19.39 0.36
N GLN A 39 0.00 20.46 0.56
CA GLN A 39 0.11 21.55 -0.41
C GLN A 39 0.75 21.11 -1.71
N ALA A 40 1.85 20.34 -1.65
CA ALA A 40 2.53 19.83 -2.83
C ALA A 40 1.62 18.97 -3.71
N CYS A 41 0.77 18.12 -3.11
CA CYS A 41 -0.23 17.36 -3.87
C CYS A 41 -1.35 18.25 -4.41
N GLN A 42 -1.88 19.17 -3.60
CA GLN A 42 -2.99 20.03 -4.01
C GLN A 42 -2.62 21.01 -5.12
N SER A 43 -1.38 21.52 -5.15
CA SER A 43 -0.93 22.46 -6.19
C SER A 43 -0.85 21.85 -7.58
N VAL A 44 -0.92 20.53 -7.68
CA VAL A 44 -0.86 19.77 -8.94
C VAL A 44 -2.11 18.91 -9.17
N ASP A 45 -3.21 19.30 -8.52
CA ASP A 45 -4.53 18.67 -8.63
C ASP A 45 -4.55 17.16 -8.32
N VAL A 46 -3.66 16.72 -7.42
CA VAL A 46 -3.61 15.34 -6.94
C VAL A 46 -4.52 15.18 -5.71
N CYS A 47 -5.31 14.12 -5.72
CA CYS A 47 -6.21 13.72 -4.64
C CYS A 47 -5.80 12.37 -4.04
N GLY A 48 -6.38 11.98 -2.91
CA GLY A 48 -6.04 10.71 -2.26
C GLY A 48 -5.88 10.82 -0.75
N THR A 49 -5.27 9.80 -0.15
CA THR A 49 -4.95 9.80 1.28
C THR A 49 -3.53 9.32 1.48
N LEU A 50 -2.74 10.14 2.18
CA LEU A 50 -1.44 9.76 2.75
C LEU A 50 -1.55 9.70 4.27
N LEU A 51 -0.95 8.66 4.84
CA LEU A 51 -0.75 8.46 6.27
C LEU A 51 0.71 8.73 6.58
N LEU A 52 0.95 9.56 7.59
CA LEU A 52 2.29 9.80 8.15
C LEU A 52 2.29 9.33 9.60
N ALA A 53 3.34 8.61 9.97
CA ALA A 53 3.59 8.18 11.34
C ALA A 53 5.10 8.28 11.62
N PRO A 54 5.54 8.15 12.89
CA PRO A 54 6.97 8.11 13.21
C PRO A 54 7.74 7.02 12.45
N GLU A 55 7.06 5.94 12.06
CA GLU A 55 7.61 4.79 11.34
C GLU A 55 7.57 4.91 9.81
N GLY A 56 7.02 6.00 9.23
CA GLY A 56 7.09 6.23 7.79
C GLY A 56 5.83 6.82 7.15
N ILE A 57 5.62 6.45 5.88
CA ILE A 57 4.52 6.92 5.01
C ILE A 57 3.79 5.73 4.36
N ASN A 58 2.47 5.83 4.21
CA ASN A 58 1.66 4.91 3.39
C ASN A 58 0.52 5.69 2.76
N GLY A 59 0.20 5.42 1.50
CA GLY A 59 -1.09 5.82 0.98
C GLY A 59 -1.27 5.60 -0.50
N THR A 60 -2.36 6.18 -0.99
CA THR A 60 -2.72 6.14 -2.40
C THR A 60 -3.15 7.52 -2.84
N ILE A 61 -2.56 7.98 -3.94
CA ILE A 61 -2.84 9.27 -4.57
C ILE A 61 -3.21 9.07 -6.03
N ALA A 62 -4.02 9.96 -6.59
CA ALA A 62 -4.47 9.89 -7.96
C ALA A 62 -4.54 11.27 -8.62
N GLY A 63 -4.22 11.31 -9.92
CA GLY A 63 -4.21 12.54 -10.70
C GLY A 63 -3.75 12.31 -12.14
N SER A 64 -3.43 13.40 -12.84
CA SER A 64 -2.78 13.31 -14.15
C SER A 64 -1.37 12.73 -14.02
N ARG A 65 -0.79 12.20 -15.10
CA ARG A 65 0.62 11.77 -15.14
C ARG A 65 1.56 12.84 -14.59
N ALA A 66 1.49 14.05 -15.15
CA ALA A 66 2.34 15.16 -14.73
C ALA A 66 2.13 15.53 -13.25
N GLY A 67 0.88 15.48 -12.77
CA GLY A 67 0.56 15.77 -11.37
C GLY A 67 1.12 14.72 -10.41
N ILE A 68 0.99 13.43 -10.75
CA ILE A 68 1.54 12.33 -9.94
C ILE A 68 3.06 12.38 -9.91
N ASP A 69 3.72 12.58 -11.05
CA ASP A 69 5.18 12.67 -11.11
C ASP A 69 5.68 13.86 -10.25
N ALA A 70 5.04 15.03 -10.37
CA ALA A 70 5.38 16.21 -9.57
C ALA A 70 5.13 15.99 -8.07
N ALA A 71 3.97 15.45 -7.70
CA ALA A 71 3.64 15.17 -6.30
C ALA A 71 4.62 14.18 -5.67
N LEU A 72 4.95 13.07 -6.37
CA LEU A 72 5.90 12.07 -5.89
C LEU A 72 7.31 12.66 -5.73
N ASN A 73 7.76 13.49 -6.67
CA ASN A 73 9.06 14.15 -6.56
C ASN A 73 9.11 15.09 -5.35
N SER A 74 8.09 15.92 -5.14
CA SER A 74 8.02 16.78 -3.95
C SER A 74 7.93 15.97 -2.65
N ILE A 75 7.21 14.84 -2.63
CA ILE A 75 7.17 13.95 -1.47
C ILE A 75 8.57 13.39 -1.19
N ARG A 76 9.28 12.88 -2.20
CA ARG A 76 10.66 12.38 -2.04
C ARG A 76 11.60 13.44 -1.48
N GLU A 77 11.52 14.67 -1.98
CA GLU A 77 12.32 15.79 -1.49
C GLU A 77 11.98 16.16 -0.04
N LEU A 78 10.70 16.32 0.29
CA LEU A 78 10.24 16.68 1.64
C LEU A 78 10.57 15.60 2.68
N LEU A 79 10.55 14.33 2.29
CA LEU A 79 10.94 13.20 3.14
C LEU A 79 12.46 12.98 3.17
N ASN A 80 13.23 13.66 2.31
CA ASN A 80 14.63 13.34 2.05
C ASN A 80 14.84 11.85 1.74
N CYS A 81 13.98 11.28 0.89
CA CYS A 81 13.90 9.85 0.58
C CYS A 81 13.71 9.65 -0.93
N THR A 82 14.82 9.55 -1.67
CA THR A 82 14.80 9.43 -3.14
C THR A 82 14.37 8.06 -3.64
N ASP A 83 14.53 7.03 -2.80
CA ASP A 83 14.20 5.62 -3.04
C ASP A 83 12.82 5.24 -2.48
N LEU A 84 11.89 6.20 -2.41
CA LEU A 84 10.48 5.90 -2.19
C LEU A 84 9.89 5.30 -3.46
N GLU A 85 9.62 4.00 -3.40
CA GLU A 85 8.96 3.27 -4.47
C GLU A 85 7.44 3.50 -4.46
N HIS A 86 6.86 3.40 -5.64
CA HIS A 86 5.41 3.46 -5.83
C HIS A 86 5.00 2.49 -6.92
N LYS A 87 3.79 1.93 -6.80
CA LYS A 87 3.14 1.09 -7.80
C LYS A 87 2.02 1.88 -8.44
N GLU A 88 1.89 1.77 -9.75
CA GLU A 88 0.89 2.52 -10.51
C GLU A 88 -0.18 1.60 -11.11
N SER A 89 -1.39 2.13 -11.16
CA SER A 89 -2.50 1.59 -11.94
C SER A 89 -3.26 2.73 -12.62
N HIS A 90 -4.23 2.38 -13.46
CA HIS A 90 -5.01 3.33 -14.24
C HIS A 90 -6.49 3.26 -13.88
N ALA A 91 -7.14 4.42 -13.84
CA ALA A 91 -8.58 4.55 -13.66
C ALA A 91 -9.20 5.44 -14.75
N VAL A 92 -10.46 5.15 -15.08
CA VAL A 92 -11.26 5.97 -16.01
C VAL A 92 -11.76 7.25 -15.33
N GLU A 93 -12.03 7.16 -14.03
CA GLU A 93 -12.53 8.25 -13.20
C GLU A 93 -11.65 8.44 -11.97
N THR A 94 -11.69 9.64 -11.39
CA THR A 94 -10.94 9.96 -10.18
C THR A 94 -11.48 9.18 -8.97
N PRO A 95 -10.70 8.28 -8.35
CA PRO A 95 -11.20 7.40 -7.28
C PRO A 95 -11.36 8.10 -5.93
N PHE A 96 -10.84 9.32 -5.77
CA PHE A 96 -10.89 10.07 -4.52
C PHE A 96 -11.45 11.48 -4.72
N TYR A 97 -12.30 11.92 -3.79
CA TYR A 97 -12.90 13.25 -3.86
C TYR A 97 -11.97 14.41 -3.51
N ARG A 98 -10.95 14.18 -2.66
CA ARG A 98 -10.05 15.23 -2.17
C ARG A 98 -8.75 14.64 -1.64
N MET A 99 -7.72 15.46 -1.57
CA MET A 99 -6.48 15.12 -0.88
C MET A 99 -6.63 15.16 0.64
N LYS A 100 -6.02 14.19 1.32
CA LYS A 100 -5.89 14.14 2.79
C LYS A 100 -4.48 13.69 3.16
N VAL A 101 -3.89 14.37 4.15
CA VAL A 101 -2.70 13.87 4.85
C VAL A 101 -3.05 13.71 6.33
N LYS A 102 -3.00 12.48 6.83
CA LYS A 102 -3.42 12.12 8.18
C LYS A 102 -2.21 11.71 9.01
N LEU A 103 -2.09 12.27 10.20
CA LEU A 103 -1.13 11.82 11.21
C LEU A 103 -1.70 10.58 11.92
N LYS A 104 -0.88 9.57 12.07
CA LYS A 104 -1.20 8.29 12.72
C LYS A 104 -0.08 7.87 13.65
N LYS A 105 -0.41 6.92 14.53
CA LYS A 105 0.59 6.23 15.35
C LYS A 105 1.39 5.22 14.54
N GLU A 106 0.70 4.53 13.62
CA GLU A 106 1.23 3.52 12.71
C GLU A 106 0.67 3.79 11.31
N ILE A 107 1.49 3.60 10.27
CA ILE A 107 1.06 3.68 8.87
C ILE A 107 0.32 2.41 8.43
N VAL A 108 0.55 1.29 9.14
CA VAL A 108 -0.24 0.05 9.06
C VAL A 108 -0.54 -0.38 10.48
N THR A 109 -1.79 -0.23 10.92
CA THR A 109 -2.09 -0.40 12.35
C THR A 109 -2.22 -1.87 12.74
N MET A 110 -1.19 -2.40 13.38
CA MET A 110 -1.20 -3.72 14.01
C MET A 110 -1.46 -3.60 15.53
N GLY A 111 -1.06 -2.49 16.15
CA GLY A 111 -1.35 -2.20 17.56
C GLY A 111 -0.51 -2.97 18.57
N VAL A 112 0.62 -3.55 18.14
CA VAL A 112 1.56 -4.27 19.01
C VAL A 112 2.69 -3.32 19.42
N PRO A 113 2.84 -3.00 20.72
CA PRO A 113 3.93 -2.12 21.18
C PRO A 113 5.30 -2.74 20.97
N GLY A 114 6.30 -1.92 20.64
CA GLY A 114 7.70 -2.33 20.59
C GLY A 114 8.12 -3.03 19.29
N ILE A 115 7.23 -3.17 18.31
CA ILE A 115 7.60 -3.61 16.97
C ILE A 115 8.07 -2.38 16.18
N ASP A 116 9.32 -2.42 15.74
CA ASP A 116 9.87 -1.45 14.81
C ASP A 116 10.04 -2.11 13.43
N PRO A 117 9.13 -1.84 12.48
CA PRO A 117 9.19 -2.41 11.13
C PRO A 117 10.39 -1.91 10.31
N THR A 118 11.14 -0.92 10.80
CA THR A 118 12.41 -0.50 10.19
C THR A 118 13.59 -1.38 10.60
N GLN A 119 13.45 -2.13 11.71
CA GLN A 119 14.52 -2.98 12.27
C GLN A 119 14.24 -4.47 12.13
N THR A 120 12.96 -4.86 12.17
CA THR A 120 12.54 -6.27 12.09
C THR A 120 11.73 -6.47 10.82
N VAL A 121 12.37 -7.00 9.78
CA VAL A 121 11.71 -7.42 8.54
C VAL A 121 11.85 -8.92 8.34
N GLY A 122 10.81 -9.54 7.79
CA GLY A 122 10.86 -10.93 7.35
C GLY A 122 11.72 -11.11 6.10
N THR A 123 11.73 -12.33 5.57
CA THR A 123 12.43 -12.63 4.31
C THR A 123 11.56 -12.19 3.13
N TYR A 124 12.09 -11.29 2.31
CA TYR A 124 11.45 -10.93 1.05
C TYR A 124 11.55 -12.09 0.04
N VAL A 125 10.46 -12.34 -0.69
CA VAL A 125 10.38 -13.35 -1.75
C VAL A 125 10.04 -12.65 -3.05
N ALA A 126 10.80 -12.90 -4.10
CA ALA A 126 10.56 -12.30 -5.40
C ALA A 126 9.26 -12.86 -6.02
N PRO A 127 8.49 -12.07 -6.80
CA PRO A 127 7.25 -12.53 -7.41
C PRO A 127 7.38 -13.83 -8.23
N GLU A 128 8.51 -14.00 -8.93
CA GLU A 128 8.83 -15.19 -9.73
C GLU A 128 9.01 -16.46 -8.89
N ASP A 129 9.46 -16.31 -7.64
CA ASP A 129 9.71 -17.43 -6.72
C ASP A 129 8.48 -17.78 -5.88
N TRP A 130 7.50 -16.87 -5.81
CA TRP A 130 6.33 -16.98 -4.93
C TRP A 130 5.52 -18.26 -5.17
N ASN A 131 5.18 -18.56 -6.42
CA ASN A 131 4.35 -19.72 -6.76
C ASN A 131 5.04 -21.04 -6.38
N THR A 132 6.36 -21.12 -6.57
CA THR A 132 7.14 -22.29 -6.15
C THR A 132 7.17 -22.43 -4.64
N LEU A 133 7.36 -21.32 -3.92
CA LEU A 133 7.37 -21.32 -2.46
C LEU A 133 6.03 -21.79 -1.88
N ILE A 134 4.91 -21.22 -2.32
CA ILE A 134 3.58 -21.56 -1.75
C ILE A 134 3.07 -22.95 -2.16
N SER A 135 3.73 -23.61 -3.11
CA SER A 135 3.40 -24.99 -3.51
C SER A 135 4.08 -26.05 -2.63
N ASP A 136 5.06 -25.65 -1.81
CA ASP A 136 5.77 -26.54 -0.90
C ASP A 136 4.84 -26.91 0.29
N PRO A 137 4.58 -28.20 0.55
CA PRO A 137 3.70 -28.63 1.64
C PRO A 137 4.21 -28.27 3.04
N ASP A 138 5.49 -27.95 3.18
CA ASP A 138 6.10 -27.53 4.44
C ASP A 138 6.03 -26.00 4.66
N VAL A 139 5.47 -25.26 3.69
CA VAL A 139 5.22 -23.83 3.78
C VAL A 139 3.80 -23.56 4.29
N ILE A 140 3.70 -22.71 5.30
CA ILE A 140 2.42 -22.20 5.78
C ILE A 140 2.21 -20.83 5.16
N VAL A 141 1.12 -20.70 4.40
CA VAL A 141 0.70 -19.44 3.77
C VAL A 141 -0.45 -18.86 4.57
N ILE A 142 -0.33 -17.62 5.02
CA ILE A 142 -1.36 -16.95 5.81
C ILE A 142 -1.79 -15.66 5.11
N ASP A 143 -3.08 -15.53 4.82
CA ASP A 143 -3.61 -14.29 4.25
C ASP A 143 -3.84 -13.27 5.36
N THR A 144 -3.05 -12.21 5.41
CA THR A 144 -3.11 -11.20 6.49
C THR A 144 -4.12 -10.09 6.22
N ARG A 145 -4.86 -10.16 5.11
CA ARG A 145 -5.89 -9.18 4.73
C ARG A 145 -7.18 -9.39 5.52
N ASN A 146 -8.08 -8.40 5.47
CA ASN A 146 -9.37 -8.54 6.13
C ASN A 146 -10.28 -9.57 5.43
N ASP A 147 -11.31 -10.01 6.16
CA ASP A 147 -12.32 -10.96 5.72
C ASP A 147 -12.98 -10.60 4.38
N TYR A 148 -13.27 -9.32 4.13
CA TYR A 148 -13.83 -8.86 2.87
C TYR A 148 -12.89 -9.07 1.69
N GLU A 149 -11.61 -8.73 1.84
CA GLU A 149 -10.59 -8.92 0.79
C GLU A 149 -10.34 -10.40 0.49
N VAL A 150 -10.31 -11.25 1.53
CA VAL A 150 -10.17 -12.70 1.37
C VAL A 150 -11.38 -13.30 0.66
N GLY A 151 -12.58 -12.81 0.99
CA GLY A 151 -13.84 -13.24 0.36
C GLY A 151 -13.92 -12.96 -1.14
N ILE A 152 -13.16 -11.97 -1.65
CA ILE A 152 -13.04 -11.71 -3.10
C ILE A 152 -12.11 -12.73 -3.77
N GLY A 153 -11.08 -13.18 -3.06
CA GLY A 153 -10.15 -14.21 -3.53
C GLY A 153 -8.84 -14.24 -2.74
N THR A 154 -8.27 -15.44 -2.61
CA THR A 154 -7.00 -15.70 -1.92
C THR A 154 -6.19 -16.75 -2.65
N PHE A 155 -4.90 -16.91 -2.30
CA PHE A 155 -4.05 -17.95 -2.84
C PHE A 155 -4.53 -19.33 -2.39
N GLN A 156 -4.40 -20.33 -3.26
CA GLN A 156 -4.78 -21.70 -2.94
C GLN A 156 -3.97 -22.20 -1.74
N GLY A 157 -4.64 -22.76 -0.73
CA GLY A 157 -4.01 -23.28 0.48
C GLY A 157 -3.69 -22.23 1.55
N ALA A 158 -3.94 -20.94 1.28
CA ALA A 158 -3.77 -19.90 2.29
C ALA A 158 -4.77 -20.05 3.44
N ILE A 159 -4.28 -19.88 4.66
CA ILE A 159 -5.11 -19.84 5.86
C ILE A 159 -5.76 -18.45 5.93
N ASP A 160 -7.09 -18.42 6.05
CA ASP A 160 -7.90 -17.23 6.30
C ASP A 160 -8.07 -17.01 7.81
N PRO A 161 -7.48 -15.94 8.39
CA PRO A 161 -7.64 -15.59 9.80
C PRO A 161 -9.05 -15.12 10.18
N LYS A 162 -9.88 -14.74 9.20
CA LYS A 162 -11.21 -14.13 9.38
C LYS A 162 -11.18 -12.88 10.27
N THR A 163 -10.10 -12.11 10.14
CA THR A 163 -9.93 -10.86 10.88
C THR A 163 -10.69 -9.74 10.20
N GLU A 164 -11.51 -9.00 10.95
CA GLU A 164 -12.17 -7.79 10.43
C GLU A 164 -11.14 -6.66 10.23
N THR A 165 -10.11 -6.60 11.07
CA THR A 165 -9.01 -5.64 10.96
C THR A 165 -7.65 -6.28 11.21
N PHE A 166 -6.59 -5.68 10.65
CA PHE A 166 -5.22 -6.18 10.87
C PHE A 166 -4.77 -6.16 12.35
N ARG A 167 -5.44 -5.38 13.22
CA ARG A 167 -5.16 -5.39 14.67
C ARG A 167 -5.58 -6.69 15.36
N ASP A 168 -6.48 -7.45 14.74
CA ASP A 168 -6.97 -8.71 15.28
C ASP A 168 -5.98 -9.86 14.98
N PHE A 169 -5.11 -9.66 13.98
CA PHE A 169 -4.14 -10.66 13.52
C PHE A 169 -3.18 -11.16 14.60
N PRO A 170 -2.53 -10.31 15.43
CA PRO A 170 -1.65 -10.80 16.49
C PRO A 170 -2.35 -11.72 17.49
N SER A 171 -3.60 -11.41 17.86
CA SER A 171 -4.40 -12.25 18.76
C SER A 171 -4.75 -13.57 18.09
N TRP A 172 -5.15 -13.53 16.82
CA TRP A 172 -5.43 -14.74 16.05
C TRP A 172 -4.19 -15.63 15.96
N PHE A 173 -3.04 -15.07 15.57
CA PHE A 173 -1.78 -15.80 15.41
C PHE A 173 -1.35 -16.47 16.72
N ALA A 174 -1.40 -15.74 17.84
CA ALA A 174 -1.08 -16.27 19.16
C ALA A 174 -2.01 -17.40 19.62
N SER A 175 -3.26 -17.43 19.13
CA SER A 175 -4.23 -18.47 19.45
C SER A 175 -4.02 -19.77 18.65
N GLN A 176 -3.25 -19.73 17.56
CA GLN A 176 -3.06 -20.90 16.70
C GLN A 176 -2.06 -21.89 17.34
N PRO A 177 -2.50 -23.11 17.70
CA PRO A 177 -1.62 -24.10 18.32
C PRO A 177 -0.49 -24.57 17.39
N ASP A 178 -0.76 -24.65 16.09
CA ASP A 178 0.17 -25.14 15.08
C ASP A 178 1.15 -24.08 14.55
N LEU A 179 0.99 -22.81 14.98
CA LEU A 179 1.88 -21.69 14.62
C LEU A 179 2.76 -21.24 15.79
N ARG A 180 2.82 -22.02 16.87
CA ARG A 180 3.73 -21.75 17.98
C ARG A 180 5.19 -21.95 17.53
N PRO A 181 6.17 -21.24 18.12
CA PRO A 181 7.58 -21.34 17.72
C PRO A 181 8.08 -22.79 17.62
N ASP A 182 7.66 -23.65 18.56
CA ASP A 182 8.05 -25.06 18.60
C ASP A 182 7.41 -25.88 17.46
N ALA A 183 6.20 -25.51 17.02
CA ALA A 183 5.48 -26.14 15.91
C ALA A 183 5.91 -25.60 14.53
N LEU A 184 6.57 -24.44 14.50
CA LEU A 184 7.18 -23.85 13.31
C LEU A 184 8.61 -24.34 13.05
N ALA A 185 9.17 -25.20 13.92
CA ALA A 185 10.52 -25.73 13.74
C ALA A 185 10.64 -26.49 12.40
N GLY A 186 11.46 -25.95 11.49
CA GLY A 186 11.68 -26.51 10.15
C GLY A 186 10.70 -26.04 9.08
N LYS A 187 9.64 -25.31 9.45
CA LYS A 187 8.67 -24.73 8.50
C LYS A 187 9.05 -23.31 8.12
N LYS A 188 8.69 -22.91 6.90
CA LYS A 188 8.77 -21.51 6.46
C LYS A 188 7.36 -20.91 6.52
N VAL A 189 7.25 -19.72 7.09
CA VAL A 189 6.00 -18.94 7.12
C VAL A 189 6.13 -17.84 6.08
N ALA A 190 5.18 -17.79 5.15
CA ALA A 190 5.12 -16.82 4.05
C ALA A 190 3.80 -16.06 4.05
#